data_AF-A0A7L4CSG2-F1
#
_entry.id   AF-A0A7L4CSG2-F1
#
_cell.length_a   1.000
_cell.length_b   1.000
_cell.length_c   1.000
_cell.angle_alpha   90.00
_cell.angle_beta   90.00
_cell.angle_gamma   90.00
#
_symmetry.space_group_name_H-M   'P 1'
#
loop_
_entity.id
_entity.type
_entity.pdbx_description
1 polymer ?
#
loop_
_entity_poly.entity_id
_entity_poly.type
_entity_poly.pdbx_seq_one_letter_code
_entity_poly.pdbx_strand_id
1 'polypeptide(L)' 'HVSSDHLHPSLFCSMNVGVEDATSSASITLRVHAHMTIESLKQQVFKDYGFHPLVQRWIIGQCLCVDERTVS' A
#
# COMPACT_ATOMS: atom_id res chain seq x y z
N HIS A 1 -18.21 29.51 -19.21
CA HIS A 1 -18.20 28.05 -19.36
C HIS A 1 -17.10 27.53 -18.47
N VAL A 2 -17.42 27.20 -17.22
CA VAL A 2 -16.44 26.74 -16.22
C VAL A 2 -16.29 25.24 -16.44
N SER A 3 -15.19 24.83 -17.07
CA SER A 3 -14.81 23.42 -17.17
C SER A 3 -14.54 22.90 -15.76
N SER A 4 -15.45 22.07 -15.28
CA SER A 4 -15.38 21.42 -13.97
C SER A 4 -14.40 20.26 -14.02
N ASP A 5 -13.10 20.56 -14.07
CA ASP A 5 -12.03 19.59 -13.82
C ASP A 5 -11.77 19.45 -12.30
N HIS A 6 -12.84 19.19 -11.54
CA HIS A 6 -12.80 18.88 -10.12
C HIS A 6 -13.27 17.45 -9.82
N LEU A 7 -13.02 16.49 -10.72
CA LEU A 7 -13.28 15.08 -10.48
C LEU A 7 -12.15 14.44 -9.67
N HIS A 8 -12.37 14.39 -8.35
CA HIS A 8 -11.71 13.54 -7.33
C HIS A 8 -10.18 13.62 -7.23
N PRO A 9 -9.58 14.02 -6.08
CA PRO A 9 -8.15 13.86 -5.90
C PRO A 9 -7.83 12.35 -5.89
N SER A 10 -7.34 11.86 -7.04
CA SER A 10 -6.65 10.60 -7.25
C SER A 10 -7.02 9.46 -6.28
N LEU A 11 -7.93 8.56 -6.70
CA LEU A 11 -8.21 7.30 -6.00
C LEU A 11 -6.94 6.46 -5.71
N PHE A 12 -5.83 6.77 -6.38
CA PHE A 12 -4.52 6.17 -6.24
C PHE A 12 -3.50 7.17 -5.67
N CYS A 13 -2.75 6.75 -4.67
CA CYS A 13 -1.60 7.47 -4.12
C CYS A 13 -0.31 6.68 -4.32
N SER A 14 0.81 7.39 -4.40
CA SER A 14 2.14 6.78 -4.35
C SER A 14 2.58 6.66 -2.90
N MET A 15 2.80 5.43 -2.44
CA MET A 15 3.26 5.12 -1.09
C MET A 15 4.72 4.68 -1.15
N ASN A 16 5.58 5.33 -0.38
CA ASN A 16 6.95 4.86 -0.16
C ASN A 16 6.93 3.79 0.93
N VAL A 17 7.44 2.60 0.59
CA VAL A 17 7.41 1.42 1.46
C VAL A 17 8.84 0.99 1.73
N GLY A 18 9.23 1.02 3.00
CA GLY A 18 10.43 0.34 3.48
C GLY A 18 10.14 -1.16 3.59
N VAL A 19 11.00 -1.97 2.98
CA VAL A 19 11.01 -3.43 3.10
C VAL A 19 12.26 -3.80 3.86
N GLU A 20 12.10 -4.49 4.99
CA GLU A 20 13.20 -4.98 5.81
C GLU A 20 13.08 -6.49 5.95
N ASP A 21 14.19 -7.20 5.80
CA ASP A 21 14.31 -8.62 6.11
C ASP A 21 15.42 -8.86 7.14
N ALA A 22 15.79 -10.11 7.38
CA ALA A 22 16.81 -10.46 8.38
C ALA A 22 18.22 -9.94 8.04
N THR A 23 18.47 -9.50 6.81
CA THR A 23 19.82 -9.24 6.27
C THR A 23 19.96 -7.90 5.56
N SER A 24 18.87 -7.29 5.09
CA SER A 24 18.87 -6.13 4.22
C SER A 24 17.60 -5.29 4.39
N SER A 25 17.72 -4.02 4.02
CA SER A 25 16.60 -3.11 3.85
C SER A 25 16.59 -2.51 2.45
N ALA A 26 15.40 -2.18 1.95
CA ALA A 26 15.19 -1.55 0.65
C ALA A 26 13.96 -0.63 0.72
N SER A 27 13.86 0.33 -0.18
CA SER A 27 12.67 1.17 -0.34
C SER A 27 12.09 1.01 -1.73
N ILE A 28 10.77 0.83 -1.80
CA ILE A 28 10.01 0.71 -3.04
C ILE A 28 8.89 1.74 -3.06
N THR A 29 8.49 2.15 -4.27
CA THR A 29 7.32 3.01 -4.45
C THR A 29 6.16 2.16 -4.98
N LEU A 30 5.10 2.05 -4.19
CA LEU A 30 3.87 1.35 -4.58
C LEU A 30 2.79 2.34 -4.97
N ARG A 31 2.05 2.05 -6.03
CA ARG A 31 0.82 2.76 -6.37
C ARG A 31 -0.35 2.01 -5.74
N VAL A 32 -1.01 2.64 -4.77
CA VAL A 32 -2.03 2.04 -3.92
C VAL A 32 -3.31 2.84 -3.97
N HIS A 33 -4.46 2.21 -3.78
CA HIS A 33 -5.71 2.95 -3.60
C HIS A 33 -5.88 3.37 -2.13
N ALA A 34 -6.31 4.60 -1.88
CA ALA A 34 -6.49 5.09 -0.49
C ALA A 34 -7.48 4.21 0.30
N HIS A 35 -8.51 3.68 -0.37
CA HIS A 35 -9.56 2.85 0.23
C HIS A 35 -9.29 1.34 0.14
N MET A 36 -8.11 0.91 -0.35
CA MET A 36 -7.80 -0.52 -0.35
C MET A 36 -7.52 -1.02 1.07
N THR A 37 -7.90 -2.26 1.31
CA THR A 37 -7.57 -2.96 2.55
C THR A 37 -6.11 -3.40 2.56
N ILE A 38 -5.56 -3.65 3.76
CA ILE A 38 -4.23 -4.26 3.88
C ILE A 38 -4.18 -5.64 3.23
N GLU A 39 -5.28 -6.40 3.27
CA GLU A 39 -5.37 -7.66 2.52
C GLU A 39 -5.15 -7.44 1.02
N SER A 40 -5.86 -6.48 0.42
CA SER A 40 -5.71 -6.14 -0.99
C SER A 40 -4.28 -5.70 -1.32
N LEU A 41 -3.66 -4.96 -0.41
CA LEU A 41 -2.28 -4.50 -0.55
C LEU A 41 -1.30 -5.67 -0.52
N LYS A 42 -1.51 -6.63 0.39
CA LYS A 42 -0.72 -7.86 0.45
C LYS A 42 -0.83 -8.67 -0.83
N GLN A 43 -2.04 -8.82 -1.38
CA GLN A 43 -2.26 -9.52 -2.63
C GLN A 43 -1.56 -8.84 -3.81
N GLN A 44 -1.58 -7.50 -3.86
CA GLN A 44 -0.85 -6.74 -4.88
C GLN A 44 0.66 -6.98 -4.78
N VAL A 45 1.23 -6.87 -3.56
CA VAL A 45 2.67 -7.13 -3.36
C VAL A 45 3.04 -8.58 -3.65
N PHE A 46 2.15 -9.53 -3.37
CA PHE A 46 2.37 -10.92 -3.75
C PHE A 46 2.41 -11.10 -5.27
N LYS A 47 1.50 -10.44 -6.01
CA LYS A 47 1.47 -10.49 -7.47
C LYS A 47 2.70 -9.83 -8.12
N ASP A 48 3.12 -8.69 -7.58
CA ASP A 48 4.17 -7.87 -8.20
C ASP A 48 5.59 -8.32 -7.78
N TYR A 49 5.76 -8.82 -6.56
CA TYR A 49 7.07 -9.15 -5.97
C TYR A 49 7.20 -10.60 -5.45
N GLY A 50 6.11 -11.36 -5.35
CA GLY A 50 6.14 -12.77 -4.94
C GLY A 50 6.15 -13.02 -3.43
N PHE A 51 6.07 -11.99 -2.59
CA PHE A 51 6.03 -12.18 -1.13
C PHE A 51 4.67 -12.72 -0.68
N HIS A 52 4.63 -13.92 -0.10
CA HIS A 52 3.36 -14.54 0.29
C HIS A 52 2.61 -13.69 1.35
N PRO A 53 1.29 -13.47 1.26
CA PRO A 53 0.54 -12.61 2.20
C PRO A 53 0.75 -12.95 3.69
N LEU A 54 0.96 -14.22 4.01
CA LEU A 54 1.20 -14.69 5.39
C LEU A 54 2.53 -14.24 5.99
N VAL A 55 3.55 -13.96 5.17
CA VAL A 55 4.85 -13.46 5.65
C VAL A 55 4.93 -11.93 5.65
N GLN A 56 3.93 -11.25 5.06
CA GLN A 56 3.89 -9.79 5.01
C GLN A 56 3.30 -9.20 6.30
N ARG A 57 4.09 -8.37 6.98
CA ARG A 57 3.67 -7.59 8.15
C ARG A 57 3.75 -6.11 7.83
N TRP A 58 2.60 -5.43 7.84
CA TRP A 58 2.51 -4.02 7.46
C TRP A 58 2.48 -3.13 8.68
N ILE A 59 3.37 -2.13 8.70
CA ILE A 59 3.42 -1.09 9.73
C ILE A 59 3.15 0.24 9.04
N ILE A 60 2.06 0.91 9.41
CA ILE A 60 1.68 2.24 8.88
C ILE A 60 1.49 3.19 10.06
N GLY A 61 2.26 4.28 10.07
CA GLY A 61 2.20 5.27 11.15
C GLY A 61 2.51 4.68 12.52
N GLN A 62 3.48 3.76 12.60
CA GLN A 62 3.88 3.02 13.83
C GLN A 62 2.88 1.98 14.35
N CYS A 63 1.76 1.77 13.65
CA CYS A 63 0.79 0.74 14.02
C CYS A 63 0.96 -0.51 13.13
N LEU A 64 1.01 -1.70 13.75
CA LEU A 64 0.88 -2.96 13.03
C LEU A 64 -0.55 -3.10 12.51
N CYS A 65 -0.71 -3.24 11.20
CA CYS A 65 -2.02 -3.26 10.57
C CYS A 65 -2.57 -4.68 10.45
N VAL A 66 -3.89 -4.79 10.63
CA VAL A 66 -4.67 -6.00 10.35
C VAL A 66 -5.33 -5.91 8.98
N ASP A 67 -5.75 -7.05 8.44
CA ASP A 67 -6.21 -7.19 7.06
C ASP A 67 -7.42 -6.31 6.72
N GLU A 68 -8.32 -6.08 7.69
CA GLU A 68 -9.55 -5.28 7.53
C GLU A 68 -9.32 -3.76 7.53
N ARG A 69 -8.12 -3.30 7.94
CA ARG A 69 -7.80 -1.87 7.97
C ARG A 69 -7.62 -1.34 6.55
N THR A 70 -8.10 -0.14 6.28
CA THR A 70 -7.81 0.60 5.03
C THR A 70 -6.46 1.29 5.09
N VAL A 71 -5.88 1.59 3.93
CA VAL A 71 -4.62 2.36 3.83
C VAL A 71 -4.82 3.83 4.26
N SER A 72 -6.01 4.42 4.05
CA SER A 72 -6.39 5.76 4.52
C SER A 72 -6.58 5.86 6.02
#